data_AF-A0AA88DDK7-F1
#
_entry.id   AF-A0AA88DDK7-F1
#
_cell.length_a   1.000
_cell.length_b   1.000
_cell.length_c   1.000
_cell.angle_alpha   90.00
_cell.angle_beta   90.00
_cell.angle_gamma   90.00
#
_symmetry.space_group_name_H-M   'P 1'
#
loop_
_entity.id
_entity.type
_entity.pdbx_description
1 polymer ?
#
loop_
_entity_poly.entity_id
_entity_poly.type
_entity_poly.pdbx_seq_one_letter_code
_entity_poly.pdbx_strand_id
1 'polypeptide(L)' 'MDEVCVFVKYNGQWGDTLRYVGGEMKGILVPETTTHVGLIELDRSVIGIRGLDKIIVMDTVLNLECLL' A
#
# COMPACT_ATOMS: atom_id res chain seq x y z
N MET A 1 2.49 -20.32 -9.32
CA MET A 1 2.30 -18.88 -9.59
C MET A 1 3.20 -18.18 -8.63
N ASP A 2 4.12 -17.38 -9.14
CA ASP A 2 5.04 -16.63 -8.29
C ASP A 2 4.27 -15.48 -7.63
N GLU A 3 4.42 -15.38 -6.31
CA GLU A 3 3.80 -14.36 -5.49
C GLU A 3 4.89 -13.60 -4.76
N VAL A 4 4.73 -12.29 -4.68
CA VAL A 4 5.62 -11.39 -3.95
C VAL A 4 4.92 -10.90 -2.68
N CYS A 5 5.69 -10.83 -1.59
CA CYS A 5 5.20 -10.21 -0.36
C CYS A 5 5.36 -8.69 -0.48
N VAL A 6 4.24 -7.98 -0.38
CA VAL A 6 4.18 -6.52 -0.37
C VAL A 6 3.80 -6.06 1.02
N PHE A 7 4.54 -5.10 1.56
CA PHE A 7 4.22 -4.48 2.84
C PHE A 7 3.46 -3.18 2.62
N VAL A 8 2.29 -3.13 3.24
CA VAL A 8 1.38 -1.99 3.21
C VAL A 8 1.46 -1.26 4.54
N LYS A 9 1.74 0.04 4.52
CA LYS A 9 1.69 0.89 5.72
C LYS A 9 0.48 1.82 5.68
N TYR A 10 -0.22 1.93 6.81
CA TYR A 10 -1.44 2.73 6.98
C TYR A 10 -1.55 3.30 8.40
N ASN A 11 -2.48 4.22 8.65
CA ASN A 11 -2.70 4.91 9.94
C ASN A 11 -1.49 5.72 10.48
N GLY A 12 -0.48 5.98 9.64
CA GLY A 12 0.66 6.85 9.94
C GLY A 12 0.61 8.16 9.16
N GLN A 13 1.72 8.89 9.14
CA GLN A 13 1.84 10.17 8.45
C GLN A 13 3.12 10.20 7.62
N TRP A 14 3.06 10.84 6.46
CA TRP A 14 4.26 11.18 5.71
C TRP A 14 4.93 12.38 6.37
N GLY A 15 6.15 12.18 6.87
CA GLY A 15 7.00 13.28 7.31
C GLY A 15 7.57 14.04 6.10
N ASP A 16 8.08 15.24 6.36
CA ASP A 16 8.65 16.16 5.34
C ASP A 16 9.80 15.56 4.51
N THR A 17 10.38 14.45 4.98
CA THR A 17 11.51 13.76 4.33
C THR A 17 11.09 12.58 3.46
N LEU A 18 9.83 12.51 3.03
CA LEU A 18 9.28 11.34 2.31
C LEU A 18 9.49 10.05 3.11
N ARG A 19 9.38 10.15 4.43
CA ARG A 19 9.46 9.01 5.34
C ARG A 19 8.10 8.81 5.97
N TYR A 20 7.55 7.60 5.82
CA TYR A 20 6.39 7.20 6.61
C TYR A 20 6.78 7.08 8.08
N VAL A 21 6.08 7.81 8.94
CA VAL A 21 6.31 7.84 10.39
C VAL A 21 5.06 7.38 11.10
N GLY A 22 5.23 6.45 12.04
CA GLY A 22 4.14 5.84 12.81
C GLY A 22 3.28 4.89 11.98
N GLY A 23 2.10 4.55 12.51
CA GLY A 23 1.11 3.70 11.86
C GLY A 23 1.31 2.20 12.06
N GLU A 24 0.55 1.45 11.28
CA GLU A 24 0.52 -0.01 11.24
C GLU A 24 1.11 -0.52 9.92
N MET A 25 1.53 -1.78 9.91
CA MET A 25 2.03 -2.47 8.72
C MET A 25 1.34 -3.81 8.57
N LYS A 26 0.98 -4.16 7.33
CA LYS A 26 0.43 -5.46 6.97
C LYS A 26 1.12 -6.01 5.73
N GLY A 27 1.60 -7.24 5.80
CA GLY A 27 2.13 -7.97 4.64
C GLY A 27 0.99 -8.63 3.87
N ILE A 28 1.03 -8.53 2.55
CA ILE A 28 0.09 -9.19 1.64
C ILE A 28 0.84 -9.95 0.56
N LEU A 29 0.33 -11.12 0.18
CA LEU A 29 0.83 -11.88 -0.95
C LEU A 29 0.13 -11.38 -2.22
N VAL A 30 0.94 -11.02 -3.21
CA VAL A 30 0.48 -10.45 -4.48
C VAL A 30 1.05 -11.29 -5.62
N PRO A 31 0.21 -11.87 -6.49
CA PRO A 31 0.68 -12.54 -7.70
C PRO A 31 1.53 -11.59 -8.56
N GLU A 32 2.66 -12.04 -9.10
CA GLU A 32 3.51 -11.19 -9.97
C GLU A 32 2.79 -10.69 -11.23
N THR A 33 1.73 -11.39 -11.65
CA THR A 33 0.87 -10.99 -12.77
C THR A 33 -0.14 -9.89 -12.41
N THR A 34 -0.14 -9.41 -11.17
CA THR A 34 -1.09 -8.39 -10.70
C THR A 34 -0.78 -7.06 -11.39
N THR A 35 -1.81 -6.49 -12.02
CA THR A 35 -1.68 -5.18 -12.66
C THR A 35 -1.59 -4.08 -11.61
N HIS A 36 -1.07 -2.92 -11.99
CA HIS A 36 -1.05 -1.74 -11.13
C HIS A 36 -2.44 -1.39 -10.56
N VAL A 37 -3.49 -1.49 -11.38
CA VAL A 37 -4.88 -1.25 -10.93
C VAL A 37 -5.33 -2.30 -9.92
N GLY A 38 -5.05 -3.58 -10.18
CA GLY A 38 -5.39 -4.67 -9.25
C GLY A 38 -4.65 -4.54 -7.91
N LEU A 39 -3.43 -4.02 -7.92
CA LEU A 39 -2.65 -3.76 -6.71
C LEU A 39 -3.25 -2.65 -5.86
N ILE A 40 -3.72 -1.56 -6.47
CA ILE A 40 -4.47 -0.48 -5.80
C ILE A 40 -5.78 -1.00 -5.19
N GLU A 41 -6.52 -1.81 -5.93
CA GLU A 41 -7.78 -2.40 -5.45
C GLU A 41 -7.55 -3.35 -4.27
N LEU A 42 -6.50 -4.17 -4.35
CA LEU A 42 -6.09 -5.07 -3.29
C LEU A 42 -5.69 -4.30 -2.03
N ASP A 43 -4.87 -3.25 -2.18
CA ASP A 43 -4.42 -2.41 -1.07
C ASP A 43 -5.60 -1.76 -0.33
N ARG A 44 -6.55 -1.17 -1.09
CA ARG A 44 -7.79 -0.61 -0.53
C ARG A 44 -8.62 -1.65 0.23
N SER A 45 -8.76 -2.84 -0.34
CA SER A 45 -9.48 -3.95 0.30
C SER A 45 -8.82 -4.38 1.60
N VAL A 46 -7.49 -4.45 1.62
CA VAL A 46 -6.69 -4.91 2.76
C VAL A 46 -6.75 -3.96 3.95
N ILE A 47 -6.78 -2.66 3.69
CA ILE A 47 -6.88 -1.60 4.71
C ILE A 47 -8.35 -1.27 5.05
N GLY A 48 -9.30 -1.71 4.23
CA GLY A 48 -10.72 -1.42 4.41
C GLY A 48 -11.11 0.02 4.02
N ILE A 49 -10.33 0.66 3.15
CA ILE A 49 -10.61 2.01 2.66
C ILE A 49 -11.77 1.93 1.66
N ARG A 50 -12.85 2.66 1.95
CA ARG A 50 -13.99 2.85 1.06
C ARG A 50 -14.01 4.27 0.55
N GLY A 51 -13.75 4.47 -0.73
CA GLY A 51 -13.78 5.80 -1.36
C GLY A 51 -12.54 6.09 -2.21
N LEU A 52 -12.69 7.03 -3.14
CA LEU A 52 -11.61 7.53 -4.00
C LEU A 52 -10.86 8.72 -3.39
N ASP A 53 -11.21 9.11 -2.16
CA ASP A 53 -10.72 10.30 -1.45
C ASP A 53 -9.32 10.11 -0.85
N LYS A 54 -8.78 8.89 -0.91
CA LYS A 54 -7.45 8.55 -0.39
C LYS A 54 -6.43 8.41 -1.51
N ILE A 55 -5.30 9.08 -1.34
CA ILE A 55 -4.16 9.03 -2.25
C ILE A 55 -3.30 7.83 -1.86
N ILE A 56 -2.98 6.97 -2.82
CA ILE A 56 -2.02 5.88 -2.62
C ILE A 56 -0.71 6.32 -3.23
N VAL A 57 0.36 6.30 -2.44
CA VAL A 57 1.71 6.59 -2.91
C VAL A 57 2.47 5.26 -2.97
N MET A 58 2.91 4.92 -4.18
CA MET A 58 3.70 3.72 -4.42
C MET A 58 5.12 4.16 -4.73
N ASP A 59 6.09 3.76 -3.90
CA ASP A 59 7.51 3.92 -4.22
C ASP A 59 8.06 2.61 -4.78
N THR A 60 8.91 2.70 -5.79
CA THR A 60 9.39 1.57 -6.62
C THR A 60 10.34 0.63 -5.87
N VAL A 61 10.67 0.96 -4.62
CA VAL A 61 11.35 0.06 -3.67
C VAL A 61 10.31 -0.71 -2.85
N LEU A 62 9.49 -1.56 -3.49
CA LEU A 62 8.60 -2.55 -2.84
C LEU A 62 7.84 -2.05 -1.58
N ASN A 63 7.37 -0.80 -1.55
CA ASN A 63 6.56 -0.27 -0.45
C ASN A 63 5.33 0.46 -1.02
N LEU A 64 4.15 -0.10 -0.73
CA LEU A 64 2.86 0.58 -0.93
C LEU A 64 2.49 1.28 0.37
N GLU A 65 2.32 2.59 0.31
CA GLU A 65 2.03 3.40 1.49
C GLU A 65 0.75 4.23 1.24
N CYS A 66 -0.32 3.86 1.95
CA CYS A 66 -1.64 4.45 1.79
C CYS A 66 -1.81 5.69 2.68
N LEU A 67 -2.29 6.79 2.10
CA LEU A 67 -2.61 8.04 2.79
C LEU A 67 -4.04 7.96 3.33
N LEU A 68 -4.21 7.96 4.66
CA LEU A 68 -5.51 8.14 5.34
C LEU A 68 -5.71 9.59 5.74
#